data_AF-X8JPW2-F1
#
_entry.id   AF-X8JPW2-F1
#
_cell.length_a   1.000
_cell.length_b   1.000
_cell.length_c   1.000
_cell.angle_alpha   90.00
_cell.angle_beta   90.00
_cell.angle_gamma   90.00
#
_symmetry.space_group_name_H-M   'P 1'
#
loop_
_entity.id
_entity.type
_entity.pdbx_description
1 polymer ?
#
loop_
_entity_poly.entity_id
_entity_poly.type
_entity_poly.pdbx_seq_one_letter_code
_entity_poly.pdbx_strand_id
1 'polypeptide(L)'
;MYWLLRVPGKEGPSVSAKALHVKSRVQQRFGASGNATAISSARHHKRFFKTVKHGAEPLAEITDARGVAFVDLDEDGTLDILVQRNGAQTGSRISFIQNNFFQDAFFLKAIVLNGACPSGMCEKSSGKYKPFGATNPGASFKYTVLDTKGERSAAFGTQLPQTGYQALHTPYAFLGLGRTNNYIESLTAGSTSPQSATTLEGVIPNSKLVLNPNADGTNWRRELFLRPGEWMWWVLFTLVGATVILFVVVMVLHVNEKREDERERKNGLHHINFDAL
;
A
#
# COMPACT_ATOMS: atom_id res chain seq x y z
N MET A 1 13.18 23.89 -3.08
CA MET A 1 13.14 23.59 -1.64
C MET A 1 11.84 22.84 -1.38
N TYR A 2 11.89 21.50 -1.35
CA TYR A 2 10.69 20.66 -1.22
C TYR A 2 10.61 20.08 0.19
N TRP A 3 9.40 20.13 0.76
CA TRP A 3 9.11 19.75 2.13
C TRP A 3 8.62 18.31 2.18
N LEU A 4 9.32 17.46 2.93
CA LEU A 4 8.81 16.15 3.35
C LEU A 4 7.71 16.36 4.40
N LEU A 5 6.52 15.81 4.13
CA LEU A 5 5.32 16.00 4.95
C LEU A 5 5.22 14.86 5.98
N ARG A 6 5.28 15.19 7.26
CA ARG A 6 4.92 14.29 8.36
C ARG A 6 3.77 14.88 9.16
N VAL A 7 2.68 14.14 9.30
CA VAL A 7 1.59 14.46 10.22
C VAL A 7 1.98 13.93 11.61
N PRO A 8 1.95 14.74 12.69
CA PRO A 8 2.40 14.27 14.00
C PRO A 8 1.37 13.32 14.62
N GLY A 9 1.73 12.04 14.72
CA GLY A 9 1.11 11.06 15.61
C GLY A 9 1.94 10.91 16.89
N LYS A 10 1.26 10.69 18.02
CA LYS A 10 1.82 10.58 19.39
C LYS A 10 3.06 9.67 19.48
N GLU A 11 3.97 10.09 20.36
CA GLU A 11 5.32 9.56 20.60
C GLU A 11 5.37 8.05 20.90
N GLY A 12 6.36 7.38 20.29
CA GLY A 12 6.85 6.03 20.61
C GLY A 12 8.39 6.07 20.56
N PRO A 13 9.10 5.13 21.21
CA PRO A 13 10.29 5.43 22.00
C PRO A 13 11.53 5.81 21.19
N SER A 14 12.32 6.72 21.76
CA SER A 14 13.59 7.20 21.24
C SER A 14 14.67 6.14 21.31
N VAL A 15 15.45 5.98 20.24
CA VAL A 15 16.78 5.37 20.31
C VAL A 15 17.82 6.44 19.98
N SER A 16 18.82 6.52 20.86
CA SER A 16 19.85 7.54 20.99
C SER A 16 21.02 7.33 20.04
N ALA A 17 21.54 8.41 19.44
CA ALA A 17 22.97 8.60 19.17
C ALA A 17 23.31 10.10 18.98
N LYS A 18 24.47 10.50 19.50
CA LYS A 18 24.94 11.87 19.77
C LYS A 18 25.32 12.69 18.53
N ALA A 19 25.24 14.02 18.69
CA ALA A 19 25.49 15.07 17.70
C ALA A 19 26.98 15.33 17.42
N LEU A 20 27.26 15.84 16.20
CA LEU A 20 28.34 16.82 16.00
C LEU A 20 27.82 18.00 15.15
N HIS A 21 28.23 19.19 15.56
CA HIS A 21 27.64 20.48 15.23
C HIS A 21 28.56 21.27 14.29
N VAL A 22 28.08 21.68 13.11
CA VAL A 22 28.71 22.77 12.33
C VAL A 22 27.62 23.68 11.77
N LYS A 23 27.72 24.97 12.13
CA LYS A 23 26.90 26.07 11.64
C LYS A 23 27.42 26.52 10.27
N SER A 24 26.53 26.70 9.29
CA SER A 24 26.69 27.74 8.28
C SER A 24 25.34 28.39 7.98
N ARG A 25 25.31 29.72 8.17
CA ARG A 25 24.20 30.60 7.80
C ARG A 25 24.18 30.74 6.28
N VAL A 26 23.05 30.44 5.64
CA VAL A 26 22.59 31.17 4.45
C VAL A 26 21.10 31.44 4.65
N GLN A 27 20.81 32.69 5.00
CA GLN A 27 19.47 33.21 5.24
C GLN A 27 19.02 33.91 3.96
N GLN A 28 18.17 33.27 3.16
CA GLN A 28 17.46 33.95 2.07
C GLN A 28 16.03 34.20 2.50
N ARG A 29 15.79 35.47 2.85
CA ARG A 29 14.50 36.04 3.25
C ARG A 29 13.55 36.06 2.05
N PHE A 30 12.39 35.41 2.18
CA PHE A 30 11.17 35.93 1.54
C PHE A 30 10.36 36.61 2.64
N GLY A 31 10.23 37.93 2.50
CA GLY A 31 9.51 38.77 3.45
C GLY A 31 8.01 38.56 3.33
N ALA A 32 7.38 38.20 4.44
CA ALA A 32 6.06 38.72 4.76
C ALA A 32 6.30 39.95 5.65
N SER A 33 6.04 41.15 5.11
CA SER A 33 6.00 42.36 5.92
C SER A 33 4.77 42.27 6.83
N GLY A 34 5.00 42.18 8.13
CA GLY A 34 3.96 42.17 9.14
C GLY A 34 4.45 41.43 10.35
N ASN A 35 4.61 42.15 11.46
CA ASN A 35 4.92 41.58 12.77
C ASN A 35 3.84 40.56 13.17
N ALA A 36 4.01 39.30 12.80
CA ALA A 36 3.33 38.20 13.44
C ALA A 36 4.23 37.72 14.58
N THR A 37 4.14 38.41 15.71
CA THR A 37 4.53 37.86 17.00
C THR A 37 3.83 36.51 17.14
N ALA A 38 4.61 35.44 17.34
CA ALA A 38 4.08 34.13 17.68
C ALA A 38 3.49 34.18 19.09
N ILE A 39 2.30 34.77 19.20
CA ILE A 39 1.52 34.81 20.43
C ILE A 39 0.93 33.40 20.61
N SER A 40 1.27 32.82 21.75
CA SER A 40 0.67 31.60 22.27
C SER A 40 -0.85 31.70 22.36
N SER A 41 -1.50 30.56 22.16
CA SER A 41 -2.89 30.23 22.55
C SER A 41 -3.96 30.29 21.45
N ALA A 42 -4.16 29.12 20.84
CA ALA A 42 -5.47 28.48 20.90
C ALA A 42 -5.25 26.96 20.98
N ARG A 43 -5.87 26.32 21.98
CA ARG A 43 -5.86 24.87 22.22
C ARG A 43 -6.68 24.10 21.16
N HIS A 44 -6.35 24.30 19.89
CA HIS A 44 -6.83 23.48 18.79
C HIS A 44 -5.60 22.97 18.05
N HIS A 45 -5.40 21.66 18.04
CA HIS A 45 -4.34 20.99 17.28
C HIS A 45 -4.52 21.26 15.78
N LYS A 46 -4.01 22.40 15.29
CA LYS A 46 -3.92 22.69 13.86
C LYS A 46 -2.87 21.74 13.27
N ARG A 47 -3.21 21.07 12.17
CA ARG A 47 -2.24 20.28 11.40
C ARG A 47 -1.29 21.26 10.71
N PHE A 48 0.01 21.10 10.94
CA PHE A 48 1.06 21.86 10.28
C PHE A 48 2.18 20.92 9.83
N PHE A 49 2.92 21.35 8.81
CA PHE A 49 4.08 20.62 8.34
C PHE A 49 5.32 21.02 9.12
N LYS A 50 6.19 20.05 9.40
CA LYS A 50 7.48 20.25 10.07
C LYS A 50 8.58 19.66 9.19
N THR A 51 9.68 20.39 9.02
CA THR A 51 10.85 19.86 8.30
C THR A 51 11.36 18.59 8.98
N VAL A 52 11.46 17.52 8.21
CA VAL A 52 12.15 16.30 8.63
C VAL A 52 13.65 16.48 8.35
N LYS A 53 14.49 16.22 9.35
CA LYS A 53 15.95 16.32 9.24
C LYS A 53 16.61 14.94 9.19
N HIS A 54 16.21 14.05 10.08
CA HIS A 54 16.71 12.67 10.15
C HIS A 54 16.19 11.84 8.97
N GLY A 55 17.07 11.12 8.30
CA GLY A 55 16.72 10.26 7.15
C GLY A 55 16.49 11.03 5.85
N ALA A 56 16.64 12.36 5.87
CA ALA A 56 16.48 13.23 4.71
C ALA A 56 17.83 13.71 4.15
N GLU A 57 18.94 13.15 4.63
CA GLU A 57 20.30 13.46 4.19
C GLU A 57 20.47 13.28 2.68
N PRO A 58 19.98 12.20 2.04
CA PRO A 58 20.10 12.02 0.59
C PRO A 58 19.38 13.12 -0.21
N LEU A 59 18.30 13.70 0.32
CA LEU A 59 17.62 14.83 -0.31
C LEU A 59 18.40 16.14 -0.15
N ALA A 60 19.10 16.31 0.97
CA ALA A 60 19.91 17.50 1.24
C ALA A 60 21.16 17.56 0.37
N GLU A 61 21.70 16.40 -0.05
CA GLU A 61 22.87 16.29 -0.92
C GLU A 61 22.59 16.66 -2.39
N ILE A 62 21.34 16.63 -2.83
CA ILE A 62 20.97 16.95 -4.21
C ILE A 62 20.81 18.45 -4.39
N THR A 63 21.76 19.08 -5.08
CA THR A 63 21.74 20.53 -5.32
C THR A 63 21.24 20.91 -6.72
N ASP A 64 21.16 19.95 -7.64
CA ASP A 64 20.82 20.17 -9.06
C ASP A 64 19.43 19.66 -9.45
N ALA A 65 18.51 19.56 -8.48
CA ALA A 65 17.11 19.17 -8.70
C ALA A 65 16.35 20.21 -9.53
N ARG A 66 15.62 19.73 -10.54
CA ARG A 66 14.72 20.49 -11.43
C ARG A 66 13.24 20.20 -11.15
N GLY A 67 12.91 18.97 -10.77
CA GLY A 67 11.54 18.54 -10.52
C GLY A 67 11.51 17.34 -9.59
N VAL A 68 10.35 17.10 -8.99
CA VAL A 68 10.12 15.96 -8.09
C VAL A 68 8.76 15.35 -8.41
N ALA A 69 8.71 14.02 -8.45
CA ALA A 69 7.50 13.24 -8.56
C ALA A 69 7.47 12.17 -7.47
N PHE A 70 6.28 11.75 -7.09
CA PHE A 70 6.07 10.73 -6.07
C PHE A 70 5.47 9.49 -6.71
N VAL A 71 6.08 8.34 -6.46
CA VAL A 71 5.65 7.05 -7.02
C VAL A 71 6.06 5.95 -6.05
N ASP A 72 5.23 4.93 -5.92
CA ASP A 72 5.50 3.76 -5.10
C ASP A 72 6.07 2.68 -6.05
N LEU A 73 7.40 2.52 -6.08
CA LEU A 73 8.11 1.71 -7.10
C LEU A 73 8.18 0.23 -6.75
N ASP A 74 8.38 -0.09 -5.48
CA ASP A 74 8.45 -1.45 -4.94
C ASP A 74 7.08 -1.96 -4.48
N GLU A 75 6.03 -1.18 -4.73
CA GLU A 75 4.65 -1.44 -4.31
C GLU A 75 4.58 -1.63 -2.79
N ASP A 76 5.41 -0.90 -2.04
CA ASP A 76 5.55 -1.01 -0.60
C ASP A 76 4.53 -0.21 0.23
N GLY A 77 3.67 0.55 -0.45
CA GLY A 77 2.69 1.40 0.22
C GLY A 77 3.26 2.71 0.75
N THR A 78 4.54 2.98 0.49
CA THR A 78 5.18 4.25 0.73
C THR A 78 5.50 4.90 -0.61
N LEU A 79 5.29 6.21 -0.72
CA LEU A 79 5.62 6.93 -1.94
C LEU A 79 7.10 7.30 -1.93
N ASP A 80 7.87 6.68 -2.82
CA ASP A 80 9.23 7.06 -3.16
C ASP A 80 9.28 8.37 -3.93
N ILE A 81 10.49 8.92 -4.01
CA ILE A 81 10.75 10.23 -4.57
C ILE A 81 11.60 10.08 -5.82
N LEU A 82 11.00 10.37 -6.96
CA LEU A 82 11.71 10.53 -8.23
C LEU A 82 12.14 11.98 -8.35
N VAL A 83 13.45 12.23 -8.36
CA VAL A 83 14.02 13.57 -8.54
C VAL A 83 14.54 13.69 -9.98
N GLN A 84 13.98 14.64 -10.71
CA GLN A 84 14.52 15.08 -12.00
C GLN A 84 15.63 16.08 -11.75
N ARG A 85 16.78 15.88 -12.39
CA ARG A 85 18.03 16.65 -12.17
C ARG A 85 18.53 17.26 -13.47
N ASN A 86 19.31 18.34 -13.36
CA ASN A 86 19.97 18.95 -14.51
C ASN A 86 21.24 18.20 -14.96
N GLY A 87 21.78 17.31 -14.10
CA GLY A 87 23.01 16.56 -14.36
C GLY A 87 24.30 17.33 -14.07
N ALA A 88 24.22 18.49 -13.44
CA ALA A 88 25.39 19.31 -13.12
C ALA A 88 26.26 18.69 -12.02
N GLN A 89 25.66 17.89 -11.13
CA GLN A 89 26.38 17.28 -10.01
C GLN A 89 26.98 15.91 -10.36
N THR A 90 26.19 15.04 -11.00
CA THR A 90 26.56 13.62 -11.22
C THR A 90 26.51 13.19 -12.69
N GLY A 91 26.14 14.08 -13.62
CA GLY A 91 25.83 13.73 -15.01
C GLY A 91 24.48 13.01 -15.19
N SER A 92 23.88 12.46 -14.12
CA SER A 92 22.56 11.82 -14.18
C SER A 92 21.44 12.85 -14.17
N ARG A 93 20.43 12.62 -15.02
CA ARG A 93 19.22 13.46 -15.12
C ARG A 93 18.07 12.98 -14.25
N ILE A 94 18.16 11.79 -13.67
CA ILE A 94 17.13 11.19 -12.83
C ILE A 94 17.81 10.50 -11.64
N SER A 95 17.26 10.67 -10.45
CA SER A 95 17.61 9.87 -9.28
C SER A 95 16.36 9.48 -8.51
N PHE A 96 16.35 8.26 -8.00
CA PHE A 96 15.30 7.78 -7.11
C PHE A 96 15.81 7.77 -5.67
N ILE A 97 14.94 8.17 -4.76
CA ILE A 97 15.18 8.14 -3.32
C ILE A 97 14.06 7.31 -2.73
N GLN A 98 14.44 6.16 -2.20
CA GLN A 98 13.48 5.28 -1.54
C GLN A 98 13.03 5.93 -0.24
N ASN A 99 11.72 6.00 -0.05
CA ASN A 99 11.13 6.55 1.15
C ASN A 99 10.83 5.42 2.12
N ASN A 100 11.76 5.13 3.02
CA ASN A 100 11.59 4.09 4.04
C ASN A 100 11.19 4.65 5.42
N PHE A 101 10.45 5.76 5.45
CA PHE A 101 9.93 6.29 6.71
C PHE A 101 8.77 5.43 7.18
N PHE A 102 8.93 4.80 8.35
CA PHE A 102 7.85 4.05 8.97
C PHE A 102 6.60 4.92 9.15
N GLN A 103 5.54 4.51 8.48
CA GLN A 103 4.24 5.20 8.50
C GLN A 103 3.18 4.25 9.04
N ASP A 104 2.71 4.53 10.25
CA ASP A 104 1.58 3.82 10.87
C ASP A 104 0.25 4.36 10.32
N ALA A 105 0.06 4.32 9.00
CA ALA A 105 -1.18 4.75 8.36
C ALA A 105 -1.55 3.83 7.20
N PHE A 106 -2.83 3.55 7.11
CA PHE A 106 -3.42 2.78 6.01
C PHE A 106 -3.53 3.64 4.75
N PHE A 107 -3.42 2.99 3.60
CA PHE A 107 -3.61 3.61 2.29
C PHE A 107 -4.52 2.77 1.39
N LEU A 108 -5.03 3.35 0.32
CA LEU A 108 -5.69 2.63 -0.77
C LEU A 108 -5.15 3.13 -2.10
N LYS A 109 -4.68 2.20 -2.95
CA LYS A 109 -4.30 2.50 -4.34
C LYS A 109 -5.51 2.25 -5.22
N ALA A 110 -6.17 3.29 -5.70
CA ALA A 110 -7.38 3.18 -6.51
C ALA A 110 -7.11 3.62 -7.96
N ILE A 111 -7.53 2.82 -8.93
CA ILE A 111 -7.43 3.16 -10.36
C ILE A 111 -8.77 2.93 -11.05
N VAL A 112 -9.22 3.92 -11.82
CA VAL A 112 -10.31 3.80 -12.78
C VAL A 112 -9.73 3.65 -14.19
N LEU A 113 -10.16 2.62 -14.89
CA LEU A 113 -9.79 2.32 -16.26
C LEU A 113 -10.77 2.97 -17.25
N ASN A 114 -10.39 2.98 -18.52
CA ASN A 114 -11.14 3.60 -19.60
C ASN A 114 -12.35 2.79 -20.11
N GLY A 115 -12.62 1.59 -19.58
CA GLY A 115 -13.80 0.82 -19.99
C GLY A 115 -13.74 0.18 -21.38
N ALA A 116 -12.55 0.10 -22.01
CA ALA A 116 -12.43 -0.30 -23.41
C ALA A 116 -13.04 -1.68 -23.76
N CYS A 117 -13.07 -2.61 -22.80
CA CYS A 117 -13.62 -3.95 -23.00
C CYS A 117 -14.64 -4.31 -21.90
N PRO A 118 -15.95 -4.11 -22.18
CA PRO A 118 -17.08 -4.39 -21.28
C PRO A 118 -17.07 -5.77 -20.60
N SER A 119 -16.78 -6.82 -21.38
CA SER A 119 -16.77 -8.21 -20.92
C SER A 119 -15.51 -8.58 -20.15
N GLY A 120 -14.60 -7.63 -19.92
CA GLY A 120 -13.28 -7.87 -19.33
C GLY A 120 -12.31 -8.62 -20.26
N MET A 121 -12.75 -8.98 -21.47
CA MET A 121 -11.94 -9.59 -22.51
C MET A 121 -12.07 -8.75 -23.78
N CYS A 122 -10.95 -8.38 -24.37
CA CYS A 122 -10.92 -7.79 -25.70
C CYS A 122 -10.79 -8.89 -26.74
N GLU A 123 -11.35 -8.65 -27.91
CA GLU A 123 -11.22 -9.55 -29.06
C GLU A 123 -10.36 -8.88 -30.13
N LYS A 124 -9.37 -9.62 -30.63
CA LYS A 124 -8.55 -9.26 -31.78
C LYS A 124 -8.71 -10.34 -32.84
N SER A 125 -8.32 -10.05 -34.09
CA SER A 125 -8.29 -11.04 -35.18
C SER A 125 -7.48 -12.31 -34.83
N SER A 126 -6.56 -12.23 -33.87
CA SER A 126 -5.73 -13.34 -33.38
C SER A 126 -6.27 -14.07 -32.14
N GLY A 127 -7.47 -13.73 -31.66
CA GLY A 127 -8.10 -14.34 -30.48
C GLY A 127 -8.49 -13.34 -29.38
N LYS A 128 -9.05 -13.88 -28.29
CA LYS A 128 -9.50 -13.10 -27.12
C LYS A 128 -8.38 -12.96 -26.10
N TYR A 129 -8.21 -11.77 -25.51
CA TYR A 129 -7.21 -11.50 -24.48
C TYR A 129 -7.79 -10.65 -23.35
N LYS A 130 -7.25 -10.77 -22.13
CA LYS A 130 -7.64 -9.92 -20.99
C LYS A 130 -6.82 -8.63 -21.02
N PRO A 131 -7.38 -7.47 -21.39
CA PRO A 131 -6.67 -6.20 -21.28
C PRO A 131 -6.53 -5.79 -19.81
N PHE A 132 -5.44 -5.10 -19.46
CA PHE A 132 -5.38 -4.33 -18.22
C PHE A 132 -6.14 -2.99 -18.34
N GLY A 133 -6.47 -2.55 -19.56
CA GLY A 133 -7.12 -1.26 -19.84
C GLY A 133 -6.14 -0.08 -19.85
N ALA A 134 -6.64 1.11 -20.19
CA ALA A 134 -5.88 2.36 -20.07
C ALA A 134 -6.40 3.17 -18.87
N THR A 135 -5.54 4.00 -18.27
CA THR A 135 -5.93 4.92 -17.19
C THR A 135 -6.98 5.92 -17.71
N ASN A 136 -7.99 6.22 -16.89
CA ASN A 136 -9.01 7.22 -17.17
C ASN A 136 -8.66 8.54 -16.45
N PRO A 137 -8.17 9.58 -17.17
CA PRO A 137 -7.81 10.85 -16.56
C PRO A 137 -9.03 11.55 -15.93
N GLY A 138 -8.84 12.20 -14.77
CA GLY A 138 -9.90 12.95 -14.11
C GLY A 138 -10.89 12.09 -13.31
N ALA A 139 -10.69 10.78 -13.22
CA ALA A 139 -11.48 9.94 -12.34
C ALA A 139 -11.34 10.40 -10.88
N SER A 140 -12.45 10.35 -10.15
CA SER A 140 -12.58 10.99 -8.83
C SER A 140 -13.06 9.98 -7.80
N PHE A 141 -12.53 10.06 -6.58
CA PHE A 141 -12.83 9.14 -5.48
C PHE A 141 -13.25 9.93 -4.26
N LYS A 142 -14.44 9.66 -3.75
CA LYS A 142 -14.93 10.15 -2.47
C LYS A 142 -15.04 8.96 -1.53
N TYR A 143 -14.46 9.05 -0.35
CA TYR A 143 -14.52 7.98 0.63
C TYR A 143 -14.84 8.50 2.02
N THR A 144 -15.53 7.67 2.79
CA THR A 144 -15.85 7.94 4.19
C THR A 144 -15.14 6.92 5.06
N VAL A 145 -14.44 7.43 6.07
CA VAL A 145 -13.71 6.67 7.08
C VAL A 145 -14.20 7.04 8.46
N LEU A 146 -14.05 6.12 9.42
CA LEU A 146 -14.42 6.33 10.81
C LEU A 146 -13.17 6.67 11.62
N ASP A 147 -13.22 7.74 12.41
CA ASP A 147 -12.16 8.05 13.37
C ASP A 147 -12.28 7.11 14.59
N THR A 148 -11.22 7.05 15.40
CA THR A 148 -11.14 6.39 16.71
C THR A 148 -12.28 6.73 17.68
N LYS A 149 -12.95 7.86 17.47
CA LYS A 149 -14.11 8.31 18.26
C LYS A 149 -15.46 7.87 17.70
N GLY A 150 -15.48 7.14 16.58
CA GLY A 150 -16.69 6.75 15.85
C GLY A 150 -17.25 7.83 14.92
N GLU A 151 -16.57 8.97 14.79
CA GLU A 151 -17.00 10.08 13.93
C GLU A 151 -16.67 9.80 12.46
N ARG A 152 -17.64 10.05 11.58
CA ARG A 152 -17.46 9.89 10.12
C ARG A 152 -16.69 11.08 9.56
N SER A 153 -15.57 10.80 8.90
CA SER A 153 -14.80 11.78 8.14
C SER A 153 -14.81 11.41 6.67
N ALA A 154 -15.17 12.38 5.82
CA ALA A 154 -15.11 12.22 4.37
C ALA A 154 -13.81 12.81 3.84
N ALA A 155 -13.20 12.11 2.88
CA ALA A 155 -12.05 12.58 2.14
C ALA A 155 -12.25 12.32 0.65
N PHE A 156 -11.41 12.98 -0.14
CA PHE A 156 -11.52 13.00 -1.58
C PHE A 156 -10.14 12.92 -2.23
N GLY A 157 -10.03 12.21 -3.34
CA GLY A 157 -8.83 12.14 -4.15
C GLY A 157 -9.18 11.96 -5.62
N THR A 158 -8.23 12.30 -6.49
CA THR A 158 -8.41 12.23 -7.94
C THR A 158 -7.26 11.49 -8.58
N GLN A 159 -7.55 10.80 -9.67
CA GLN A 159 -6.59 10.16 -10.53
C GLN A 159 -6.24 11.11 -11.67
N LEU A 160 -4.94 11.29 -11.89
CA LEU A 160 -4.38 12.08 -12.98
C LEU A 160 -5.13 13.41 -13.19
N PRO A 161 -5.19 14.30 -12.17
CA PRO A 161 -5.97 15.54 -12.23
C PRO A 161 -5.45 16.53 -13.26
N GLN A 162 -4.19 16.41 -13.67
CA GLN A 162 -3.56 17.28 -14.64
C GLN A 162 -2.68 16.47 -15.59
N THR A 163 -2.77 16.78 -16.88
CA THR A 163 -1.82 16.37 -17.91
C THR A 163 -1.20 17.65 -18.47
N GLY A 164 0.13 17.77 -18.40
CA GLY A 164 0.81 19.02 -18.76
C GLY A 164 2.33 18.86 -18.76
N TYR A 165 3.04 19.94 -19.12
CA TYR A 165 4.50 19.93 -19.14
C TYR A 165 5.05 19.66 -17.73
N GLN A 166 5.88 18.61 -17.60
CA GLN A 166 6.47 18.15 -16.33
C GLN A 166 5.48 17.71 -15.24
N ALA A 167 4.21 17.43 -15.57
CA ALA A 167 3.26 16.83 -14.65
C ALA A 167 3.44 15.30 -14.60
N LEU A 168 4.29 14.81 -13.70
CA LEU A 168 4.50 13.37 -13.47
C LEU A 168 3.57 12.86 -12.35
N HIS A 169 2.28 12.80 -12.65
CA HIS A 169 1.31 12.16 -11.77
C HIS A 169 1.22 10.65 -12.03
N THR A 170 0.90 9.90 -10.98
CA THR A 170 0.66 8.45 -11.09
C THR A 170 -0.64 8.17 -11.84
N PRO A 171 -0.73 7.04 -12.57
CA PRO A 171 -1.95 6.64 -13.28
C PRO A 171 -3.07 6.13 -12.36
N TYR A 172 -2.85 6.19 -11.04
CA TYR A 172 -3.76 5.81 -9.98
C TYR A 172 -3.83 6.94 -8.94
N ALA A 173 -4.91 6.95 -8.15
CA ALA A 173 -5.02 7.77 -6.95
C ALA A 173 -4.44 7.01 -5.75
N PHE A 174 -3.53 7.66 -5.03
CA PHE A 174 -2.99 7.15 -3.77
C PHE A 174 -3.73 7.84 -2.61
N LEU A 175 -4.64 7.11 -1.95
CA LEU A 175 -5.54 7.65 -0.93
C LEU A 175 -5.02 7.31 0.45
N GLY A 176 -4.74 8.32 1.28
CA GLY A 176 -4.38 8.12 2.68
C GLY A 176 -5.62 7.95 3.55
N LEU A 177 -5.71 6.84 4.28
CA LEU A 177 -6.85 6.50 5.13
C LEU A 177 -6.59 6.81 6.63
N GLY A 178 -5.34 7.02 7.04
CA GLY A 178 -4.98 7.31 8.43
C GLY A 178 -4.72 6.04 9.26
N ARG A 179 -4.54 6.19 10.58
CA ARG A 179 -3.97 5.12 11.45
C ARG A 179 -4.96 4.03 11.88
N THR A 180 -6.26 4.28 11.84
CA THR A 180 -7.25 3.41 12.50
C THR A 180 -8.48 3.17 11.62
N ASN A 181 -8.27 2.59 10.45
CA ASN A 181 -9.36 2.13 9.59
C ASN A 181 -9.14 0.66 9.27
N ASN A 182 -10.01 -0.20 9.78
CA ASN A 182 -10.02 -1.62 9.43
C ASN A 182 -10.72 -1.87 8.09
N TYR A 183 -11.61 -0.97 7.69
CA TYR A 183 -12.30 -0.96 6.40
C TYR A 183 -12.74 0.46 6.04
N ILE A 184 -12.96 0.70 4.76
CA ILE A 184 -13.58 1.93 4.26
C ILE A 184 -15.08 1.68 4.21
N GLU A 185 -15.86 2.50 4.91
CA GLU A 185 -17.32 2.33 5.01
C GLU A 185 -17.97 2.46 3.64
N SER A 186 -17.67 3.56 2.95
CA SER A 186 -18.21 3.85 1.63
C SER A 186 -17.15 4.53 0.77
N LEU A 187 -16.90 3.97 -0.41
CA LEU A 187 -16.03 4.52 -1.45
C LEU A 187 -16.85 4.69 -2.73
N THR A 188 -17.08 5.93 -3.12
CA THR A 188 -17.70 6.29 -4.39
C THR A 188 -16.62 6.70 -5.38
N ALA A 189 -16.55 6.01 -6.51
CA ALA A 189 -15.70 6.36 -7.63
C ALA A 189 -16.55 6.91 -8.78
N GLY A 190 -16.10 7.99 -9.39
CA GLY A 190 -16.69 8.61 -10.57
C GLY A 190 -15.70 8.60 -11.74
N SER A 191 -16.22 8.34 -12.93
CA SER A 191 -15.53 8.44 -14.21
C SER A 191 -16.01 9.68 -14.96
N THR A 192 -15.22 10.14 -15.94
CA THR A 192 -15.58 11.23 -16.86
C THR A 192 -16.66 10.85 -17.88
N SER A 193 -17.01 9.56 -17.96
CA SER A 193 -18.09 9.06 -18.81
C SER A 193 -19.49 9.39 -18.22
N PRO A 194 -20.49 9.76 -19.06
CA PRO A 194 -21.84 10.06 -18.57
C PRO A 194 -22.41 8.89 -17.77
N GLN A 195 -23.04 9.20 -16.63
CA GLN A 195 -23.67 8.21 -15.71
C GLN A 195 -22.73 7.12 -15.17
N SER A 196 -21.43 7.38 -15.14
CA SER A 196 -20.45 6.39 -14.70
C SER A 196 -19.96 6.74 -13.29
N ALA A 197 -20.76 6.40 -12.29
CA ALA A 197 -20.35 6.41 -10.89
C ALA A 197 -20.72 5.08 -10.22
N THR A 198 -19.87 4.62 -9.31
CA THR A 198 -20.11 3.38 -8.57
C THR A 198 -19.71 3.57 -7.12
N THR A 199 -20.53 3.03 -6.21
CA THR A 199 -20.23 3.01 -4.78
C THR A 199 -19.91 1.58 -4.35
N LEU A 200 -18.83 1.43 -3.60
CA LEU A 200 -18.41 0.21 -2.95
C LEU A 200 -18.49 0.42 -1.44
N GLU A 201 -18.93 -0.61 -0.74
CA GLU A 201 -18.97 -0.65 0.72
C GLU A 201 -17.96 -1.69 1.22
N GLY A 202 -17.35 -1.43 2.37
CA GLY A 202 -16.45 -2.39 3.01
C GLY A 202 -15.13 -2.64 2.27
N VAL A 203 -14.53 -1.61 1.66
CA VAL A 203 -13.25 -1.77 0.94
C VAL A 203 -12.10 -1.98 1.92
N ILE A 204 -11.29 -3.01 1.66
CA ILE A 204 -10.15 -3.38 2.51
C ILE A 204 -8.99 -2.39 2.30
N PRO A 205 -8.41 -1.80 3.36
CA PRO A 205 -7.22 -0.97 3.28
C PRO A 205 -5.98 -1.73 2.80
N ASN A 206 -4.89 -1.01 2.50
CA ASN A 206 -3.62 -1.57 2.02
C ASN A 206 -3.76 -2.50 0.82
N SER A 207 -4.72 -2.16 -0.05
CA SER A 207 -5.05 -2.92 -1.24
C SER A 207 -5.00 -2.03 -2.48
N LYS A 208 -5.02 -2.68 -3.63
CA LYS A 208 -5.12 -2.03 -4.94
C LYS A 208 -6.49 -2.33 -5.52
N LEU A 209 -7.31 -1.29 -5.64
CA LEU A 209 -8.65 -1.38 -6.22
C LEU A 209 -8.60 -0.92 -7.68
N VAL A 210 -8.97 -1.83 -8.58
CA VAL A 210 -9.10 -1.56 -10.02
C VAL A 210 -10.58 -1.54 -10.37
N LEU A 211 -11.02 -0.40 -10.88
CA LEU A 211 -12.40 -0.16 -11.31
C LEU A 211 -12.42 0.01 -12.82
N ASN A 212 -13.21 -0.81 -13.49
CA ASN A 212 -13.40 -0.71 -14.93
C ASN A 212 -14.87 -0.38 -15.23
N PRO A 213 -15.17 0.85 -15.69
CA PRO A 213 -16.53 1.22 -16.06
C PRO A 213 -16.97 0.39 -17.27
N ASN A 214 -18.23 -0.05 -17.28
CA ASN A 214 -18.84 -0.62 -18.47
C ASN A 214 -19.44 0.49 -19.35
N ALA A 215 -19.65 0.22 -20.64
CA ALA A 215 -20.28 1.13 -21.59
C ALA A 215 -21.67 1.60 -21.12
N ASP A 216 -22.40 0.73 -20.41
CA ASP A 216 -23.75 1.03 -19.91
C ASP A 216 -23.75 1.91 -18.64
N GLY A 217 -22.59 2.30 -18.12
CA GLY A 217 -22.40 3.19 -16.97
C GLY A 217 -22.79 2.61 -15.60
N THR A 218 -23.69 1.63 -15.56
CA THR A 218 -24.35 1.10 -14.36
C THR A 218 -23.56 -0.03 -13.67
N ASN A 219 -23.01 -0.96 -14.45
CA ASN A 219 -22.33 -2.15 -13.92
C ASN A 219 -20.82 -2.07 -14.10
N TRP A 220 -20.11 -1.62 -13.05
CA TRP A 220 -18.66 -1.53 -13.08
C TRP A 220 -18.02 -2.86 -12.65
N ARG A 221 -16.99 -3.30 -13.38
CA ARG A 221 -16.13 -4.37 -12.88
C ARG A 221 -15.21 -3.84 -11.80
N ARG A 222 -15.10 -4.59 -10.71
CA ARG A 222 -14.36 -4.24 -9.50
C ARG A 222 -13.41 -5.39 -9.23
N GLU A 223 -12.12 -5.14 -9.33
CA GLU A 223 -11.08 -6.12 -8.99
C GLU A 223 -10.27 -5.57 -7.82
N LEU A 224 -10.21 -6.32 -6.72
CA LEU A 224 -9.45 -5.97 -5.53
C LEU A 224 -8.22 -6.86 -5.44
N PHE A 225 -7.05 -6.25 -5.52
CA PHE A 225 -5.78 -6.94 -5.38
C PHE A 225 -5.23 -6.67 -3.98
N LEU A 226 -4.99 -7.74 -3.25
CA LEU A 226 -4.35 -7.68 -1.94
C LEU A 226 -2.84 -7.71 -2.15
N ARG A 227 -2.14 -6.84 -1.43
CA ARG A 227 -0.68 -6.88 -1.39
C ARG A 227 -0.26 -8.06 -0.49
N PRO A 228 0.63 -8.95 -0.95
CA PRO A 228 1.21 -9.96 -0.07
C PRO A 228 2.02 -9.26 1.03
N GLY A 229 1.77 -9.62 2.29
CA GLY A 229 2.53 -9.06 3.42
C GLY A 229 3.99 -9.49 3.37
N GLU A 230 4.91 -8.65 3.85
CA GLU A 230 6.35 -8.95 3.89
C GLU A 230 6.66 -10.31 4.58
N TRP A 231 5.86 -10.66 5.58
CA TRP A 231 6.00 -11.89 6.36
C TRP A 231 5.38 -13.14 5.72
N MET A 232 4.75 -13.01 4.54
CA MET A 232 4.02 -14.10 3.89
C MET A 232 4.85 -15.38 3.77
N TRP A 233 6.12 -15.26 3.34
CA TRP A 233 7.00 -16.40 3.18
C TRP A 233 7.34 -17.07 4.52
N TRP A 234 7.62 -16.28 5.56
CA TRP A 234 7.90 -16.82 6.90
C TRP A 234 6.69 -17.54 7.49
N VAL A 235 5.50 -16.95 7.36
CA VAL A 235 4.25 -17.58 7.81
C VAL A 235 4.01 -18.88 7.05
N LEU A 236 4.22 -18.90 5.74
CA LEU A 236 4.10 -20.11 4.92
C LEU A 236 5.07 -21.20 5.38
N PHE A 237 6.34 -20.87 5.62
CA PHE A 237 7.32 -21.83 6.13
C PHE A 237 6.91 -22.40 7.50
N THR A 238 6.42 -21.56 8.41
CA THR A 238 5.94 -22.05 9.71
C THR A 238 4.74 -22.99 9.58
N LEU A 239 3.82 -22.68 8.67
CA LEU A 239 2.62 -23.49 8.43
C LEU A 239 2.98 -24.85 7.82
N VAL A 240 3.86 -24.86 6.82
CA VAL A 240 4.36 -26.08 6.19
C VAL A 240 5.13 -26.92 7.21
N GLY A 241 6.02 -26.30 8.00
CA GLY A 241 6.77 -26.98 9.04
C GLY A 241 5.86 -27.64 10.08
N ALA A 242 4.86 -26.92 10.59
CA ALA A 242 3.87 -27.47 11.52
C ALA A 242 3.08 -28.64 10.92
N THR A 243 2.72 -28.53 9.63
CA THR A 243 1.99 -29.59 8.90
C THR A 243 2.84 -30.86 8.75
N VAL A 244 4.12 -30.72 8.42
CA VAL A 244 5.05 -31.87 8.29
C VAL A 244 5.27 -32.55 9.65
N ILE A 245 5.41 -31.77 10.73
CA ILE A 245 5.57 -32.34 12.08
C ILE A 245 4.34 -33.17 12.45
N LEU A 246 3.13 -32.64 12.25
CA LEU A 246 1.90 -33.39 12.49
C LEU A 246 1.82 -34.65 11.62
N PHE A 247 2.19 -34.54 10.34
CA PHE A 247 2.21 -35.68 9.43
C PHE A 247 3.16 -36.79 9.92
N VAL A 248 4.36 -36.45 10.39
CA VAL A 248 5.32 -37.41 10.95
C VAL A 248 4.76 -38.09 12.19
N VAL A 249 4.14 -37.33 13.11
CA VAL A 249 3.52 -37.89 14.33
C VAL A 249 2.42 -38.89 13.97
N VAL A 250 1.54 -38.53 13.03
CA VAL A 250 0.48 -39.43 12.54
C VAL A 250 1.06 -40.66 11.87
N MET A 251 2.10 -40.51 11.05
CA MET A 251 2.74 -41.65 10.38
C MET A 251 3.39 -42.61 11.38
N VAL A 252 4.07 -42.09 12.41
CA VAL A 252 4.67 -42.91 13.47
C VAL A 252 3.59 -43.67 14.25
N LEU A 253 2.50 -42.98 14.63
CA LEU A 253 1.37 -43.61 15.30
C LEU A 253 0.75 -44.71 14.42
N HIS A 254 0.56 -44.45 13.13
CA HIS A 254 -0.01 -45.41 12.20
C HIS A 254 0.88 -46.65 12.01
N VAL A 255 2.21 -46.48 12.00
CA VAL A 255 3.14 -47.61 11.93
C VAL A 255 3.14 -48.42 13.23
N ASN A 256 3.02 -47.76 14.38
CA ASN A 256 2.94 -48.46 15.67
C ASN A 256 1.64 -49.26 15.78
N GLU A 257 0.50 -48.68 15.42
CA GLU A 257 -0.80 -49.36 15.36
C GLU A 257 -0.72 -50.58 14.44
N LYS A 258 -0.19 -50.40 13.22
CA LYS A 258 -0.03 -51.51 12.27
C LYS A 258 0.88 -52.63 12.80
N ARG A 259 1.90 -52.31 13.59
CA ARG A 259 2.80 -53.30 14.22
C ARG A 259 2.10 -54.08 15.33
N GLU A 260 1.19 -53.46 16.07
CA GLU A 260 0.41 -54.13 17.11
C GLU A 260 -0.62 -55.08 16.49
N ASP A 261 -1.36 -54.64 15.49
CA ASP A 261 -2.31 -55.49 14.74
C ASP A 261 -1.64 -56.73 14.13
N GLU A 262 -0.43 -56.59 13.57
CA GLU A 262 0.34 -57.71 13.03
C GLU A 262 0.77 -58.71 14.12
N ARG A 263 1.03 -58.26 15.36
CA ARG A 263 1.35 -59.14 16.48
C ARG A 263 0.11 -59.90 16.96
N GLU A 264 -1.03 -59.24 17.06
CA GLU A 264 -2.29 -59.89 17.45
C GLU A 264 -2.71 -60.94 16.41
N ARG A 265 -2.58 -60.63 15.12
CA ARG A 265 -2.91 -61.57 14.04
C ARG A 265 -2.06 -62.83 14.08
N LYS A 266 -0.76 -62.71 14.38
CA LYS A 266 0.14 -63.87 14.54
C LYS A 266 -0.26 -64.72 15.74
N ASN A 267 -0.57 -64.09 16.88
CA ASN A 267 -1.01 -64.80 18.08
C ASN A 267 -2.35 -65.54 17.87
N GLY A 268 -3.30 -64.93 17.16
CA GLY A 268 -4.58 -65.56 16.81
C GLY A 268 -4.40 -66.78 15.90
N LEU A 269 -3.54 -66.70 14.89
CA LEU A 269 -3.22 -67.84 14.02
C LEU A 269 -2.53 -68.98 14.77
N HIS A 270 -1.64 -68.67 15.71
CA HIS A 270 -1.02 -69.69 16.56
C HIS A 270 -2.07 -70.39 17.44
N HIS A 271 -3.02 -69.67 18.02
CA HIS A 271 -4.07 -70.26 18.85
C HIS A 271 -4.99 -71.21 18.06
N ILE A 272 -5.35 -70.87 16.82
CA ILE A 272 -6.21 -71.71 15.97
C ILE A 272 -5.49 -72.99 15.52
N ASN A 273 -4.18 -72.91 15.24
CA ASN A 273 -3.39 -74.10 14.87
C ASN A 273 -3.21 -75.09 16.03
N PHE A 274 -3.24 -74.62 17.29
CA PHE A 274 -3.17 -75.50 18.47
C PHE A 274 -4.54 -76.11 18.85
N ASP A 275 -5.65 -75.48 18.46
CA ASP A 275 -7.02 -75.96 18.73
C ASP A 275 -7.50 -77.02 17.71
N ALA A 276 -6.75 -77.22 16.62
CA ALA A 276 -7.05 -78.17 15.55
C ALA A 276 -6.28 -79.51 15.63
N LEU A 277 -5.46 -79.71 16.68
CA LEU A 277 -4.66 -80.90 16.97
C LEU A 277 -5.19 -81.63 18.21
#